data_AF-A0A1Q3K6Z8-F1
#
_entry.id   AF-A0A1Q3K6Z8-F1
#
_cell.length_a   1.000
_cell.length_b   1.000
_cell.length_c   1.000
_cell.angle_alpha   90.00
_cell.angle_beta   90.00
_cell.angle_gamma   90.00
#
_symmetry.space_group_name_H-M   'P 1'
#
loop_
_entity.id
_entity.type
_entity.pdbx_description
1 polymer ?
#
loop_
_entity_poly.entity_id
_entity_poly.type
_entity_poly.pdbx_seq_one_letter_code
_entity_poly.pdbx_strand_id
1 'polypeptide(L)'
;MDHRTNPHPTGTASRVQALDVLRLVAVFGVIFYHYGFRGPATGDFTHIAIPQISPFAMYGFLGVPAFFVISGFVIAYSAEGRSATGFAIARFSRIYPTFLLCMTMTFLTVLTLGKPDFTTSIGQWLANLLIFAPALHFPYMDSAYWSLVIEMTFYGWVTLFIATGLFPRRIDAIVLGWLCLSMANELTIDARFMENIFLADDAGYFATGLMIYEIYRGRRDLMVYCILGLSAGVAIFHAVHSLAWLHSHSGTTFVSWIVAAICLTSIIAIFLATRIKRFPLPPTVTVVIGGITYPLYLLHQQIGYTLFVRLAPANAELGVMAIILGVGLASWILWRYVERPLQSAIRNRLTGWAARLGRPPKPAIVAHFNP
;
A
#
# COMPACT_ATOMS: atom_id res chain seq x y z
N MET A 1 -26.69 5.39 -44.23
CA MET A 1 -26.83 6.33 -43.10
C MET A 1 -26.34 5.61 -41.85
N ASP A 2 -25.13 6.01 -41.42
CA ASP A 2 -24.34 5.66 -40.24
C ASP A 2 -24.96 4.79 -39.13
N HIS A 3 -24.53 3.52 -39.07
CA HIS A 3 -24.44 2.78 -37.81
C HIS A 3 -23.14 3.17 -37.10
N ARG A 4 -23.24 4.09 -36.13
CA ARG A 4 -22.16 4.41 -35.20
C ARG A 4 -21.80 3.17 -34.39
N THR A 5 -20.65 2.58 -34.69
CA THR A 5 -19.99 1.59 -33.83
C THR A 5 -19.54 2.28 -32.56
N ASN A 6 -20.28 2.12 -31.46
CA ASN A 6 -19.79 2.47 -30.13
C ASN A 6 -18.51 1.67 -29.86
N PRO A 7 -17.39 2.31 -29.50
CA PRO A 7 -16.22 1.58 -29.06
C PRO A 7 -16.55 0.94 -27.71
N HIS A 8 -16.71 -0.38 -27.70
CA HIS A 8 -16.74 -1.15 -26.47
C HIS A 8 -15.47 -0.83 -25.66
N PRO A 9 -15.59 -0.39 -24.39
CA PRO A 9 -14.42 -0.16 -23.57
C PRO A 9 -13.67 -1.48 -23.40
N THR A 10 -12.46 -1.50 -23.92
CA THR A 10 -11.50 -2.60 -23.83
C THR A 10 -11.33 -3.07 -22.39
N GLY A 11 -11.78 -4.29 -22.11
CA GLY A 11 -11.33 -5.20 -21.05
C GLY A 11 -10.94 -4.59 -19.70
N THR A 12 -11.92 -4.27 -18.86
CA THR A 12 -11.66 -4.20 -17.40
C THR A 12 -11.62 -5.63 -16.87
N ALA A 13 -10.43 -6.12 -16.54
CA ALA A 13 -10.26 -7.27 -15.65
C ALA A 13 -11.19 -7.10 -14.42
N SER A 14 -11.81 -8.20 -13.97
CA SER A 14 -12.83 -8.23 -12.90
C SER A 14 -12.35 -7.56 -11.60
N ARG A 15 -12.58 -6.25 -11.49
CA ARG A 15 -12.18 -5.45 -10.33
C ARG A 15 -13.06 -5.76 -9.13
N VAL A 16 -12.45 -6.08 -7.99
CA VAL A 16 -13.17 -6.29 -6.72
C VAL A 16 -13.41 -4.94 -6.05
N GLN A 17 -14.53 -4.30 -6.40
CA GLN A 17 -14.89 -2.94 -5.98
C GLN A 17 -14.86 -2.74 -4.45
N ALA A 18 -15.25 -3.76 -3.69
CA ALA A 18 -15.26 -3.70 -2.23
C ALA A 18 -13.85 -3.50 -1.63
N LEU A 19 -12.80 -4.05 -2.28
CA LEU A 19 -11.43 -3.86 -1.83
C LEU A 19 -10.94 -2.43 -2.03
N ASP A 20 -11.45 -1.71 -3.03
CA ASP A 20 -11.12 -0.29 -3.22
C ASP A 20 -11.68 0.57 -2.08
N VAL A 21 -12.87 0.24 -1.58
CA VAL A 21 -13.46 0.92 -0.41
C VAL A 21 -12.68 0.60 0.85
N LEU A 22 -12.34 -0.68 1.08
CA LEU A 22 -11.54 -1.06 2.25
C LEU A 22 -10.15 -0.40 2.25
N ARG A 23 -9.54 -0.23 1.07
CA ARG A 23 -8.31 0.58 0.92
C ARG A 23 -8.53 2.01 1.36
N LEU A 24 -9.62 2.65 0.96
CA LEU A 24 -9.89 4.03 1.39
C LEU A 24 -10.08 4.11 2.91
N VAL A 25 -10.81 3.17 3.51
CA VAL A 25 -10.94 3.06 4.98
C VAL A 25 -9.58 2.92 5.65
N ALA A 26 -8.70 2.07 5.11
CA ALA A 26 -7.33 1.91 5.61
C ALA A 26 -6.50 3.21 5.49
N VAL A 27 -6.59 3.96 4.38
CA VAL A 27 -5.91 5.28 4.27
C VAL A 27 -6.42 6.21 5.36
N PHE A 28 -7.73 6.30 5.56
CA PHE A 28 -8.29 7.18 6.59
C PHE A 28 -7.87 6.77 8.00
N GLY A 29 -7.75 5.48 8.29
CA GLY A 29 -7.15 5.00 9.53
C GLY A 29 -5.73 5.55 9.73
N VAL A 30 -4.89 5.47 8.71
CA VAL A 30 -3.51 6.00 8.75
C VAL A 30 -3.49 7.52 8.87
N ILE A 31 -4.35 8.24 8.17
CA ILE A 31 -4.51 9.70 8.31
C ILE A 31 -4.89 10.04 9.75
N PHE A 32 -5.90 9.38 10.34
CA PHE A 32 -6.28 9.63 11.72
C PHE A 32 -5.14 9.33 12.69
N TYR A 33 -4.37 8.27 12.46
CA TYR A 33 -3.16 8.01 13.25
C TYR A 33 -2.17 9.18 13.20
N HIS A 34 -1.90 9.73 12.01
CA HIS A 34 -0.97 10.84 11.85
C HIS A 34 -1.45 12.14 12.50
N TYR A 35 -2.73 12.53 12.33
CA TYR A 35 -3.23 13.80 12.87
C TYR A 35 -3.75 13.71 14.31
N GLY A 36 -4.25 12.55 14.72
CA GLY A 36 -4.89 12.34 16.02
C GLY A 36 -4.00 11.70 17.08
N PHE A 37 -2.85 11.12 16.71
CA PHE A 37 -1.96 10.46 17.66
C PHE A 37 -0.48 10.81 17.44
N ARG A 38 0.05 10.65 16.22
CA ARG A 38 1.50 10.78 15.97
C ARG A 38 1.96 12.23 15.82
N GLY A 39 1.20 13.14 15.23
CA GLY A 39 1.52 14.57 15.05
C GLY A 39 2.78 14.88 14.20
N PRO A 40 3.02 16.15 13.84
CA PRO A 40 4.31 16.62 13.35
C PRO A 40 5.33 16.67 14.50
N ALA A 41 6.54 16.20 14.23
CA ALA A 41 7.68 16.35 15.15
C ALA A 41 8.41 17.66 14.83
N THR A 42 8.45 18.60 15.77
CA THR A 42 9.13 19.90 15.63
C THR A 42 10.03 20.12 16.84
N GLY A 43 11.35 20.09 16.62
CA GLY A 43 12.32 20.06 17.73
C GLY A 43 12.16 18.79 18.56
N ASP A 44 12.09 18.93 19.88
CA ASP A 44 11.92 17.82 20.83
C ASP A 44 10.44 17.46 21.10
N PHE A 45 9.50 18.16 20.46
CA PHE A 45 8.07 18.03 20.74
C PHE A 45 7.27 17.49 19.56
N THR A 46 6.23 16.75 19.89
CA THR A 46 5.25 16.22 18.95
C THR A 46 3.92 16.94 19.12
N HIS A 47 3.47 17.68 18.10
CA HIS A 47 2.21 18.41 18.16
C HIS A 47 1.04 17.54 17.69
N ILE A 48 0.37 16.85 18.61
CA ILE A 48 -0.85 16.12 18.25
C ILE A 48 -1.93 17.14 17.86
N ALA A 49 -2.36 17.11 16.60
CA ALA A 49 -3.29 18.11 16.08
C ALA A 49 -4.69 17.97 16.70
N ILE A 50 -5.15 16.74 16.94
CA ILE A 50 -6.47 16.47 17.53
C ILE A 50 -6.33 15.47 18.68
N PRO A 51 -5.89 15.89 19.88
CA PRO A 51 -5.64 14.98 21.00
C PRO A 51 -6.91 14.28 21.52
N GLN A 52 -8.09 14.84 21.25
CA GLN A 52 -9.39 14.30 21.70
C GLN A 52 -9.70 12.93 21.08
N ILE A 53 -9.22 12.67 19.86
CA ILE A 53 -9.43 11.40 19.16
C ILE A 53 -8.28 10.40 19.38
N SER A 54 -7.23 10.79 20.09
CA SER A 54 -6.02 10.00 20.34
C SER A 54 -6.29 8.55 20.79
N PRO A 55 -7.22 8.28 21.75
CA PRO A 55 -7.51 6.91 22.20
C PRO A 55 -7.98 5.96 21.09
N PHE A 56 -8.57 6.49 20.02
CA PHE A 56 -9.00 5.72 18.86
C PHE A 56 -7.98 5.81 17.71
N ALA A 57 -7.48 7.02 17.45
CA ALA A 57 -6.53 7.31 16.39
C ALA A 57 -5.22 6.54 16.54
N MET A 58 -4.79 6.24 17.77
CA MET A 58 -3.58 5.47 18.05
C MET A 58 -3.55 4.11 17.35
N TYR A 59 -4.72 3.48 17.09
CA TYR A 59 -4.79 2.19 16.39
C TYR A 59 -4.86 2.30 14.86
N GLY A 60 -4.92 3.53 14.33
CA GLY A 60 -5.02 3.77 12.90
C GLY A 60 -3.80 3.30 12.07
N PHE A 61 -2.65 3.06 12.71
CA PHE A 61 -1.48 2.44 12.07
C PHE A 61 -1.81 1.05 11.48
N LEU A 62 -2.81 0.36 12.02
CA LEU A 62 -3.28 -0.95 11.52
C LEU A 62 -3.90 -0.88 10.11
N GLY A 63 -4.14 0.33 9.59
CA GLY A 63 -4.43 0.52 8.17
C GLY A 63 -3.31 0.01 7.26
N VAL A 64 -2.04 0.10 7.67
CA VAL A 64 -0.89 -0.38 6.87
C VAL A 64 -0.88 -1.92 6.74
N PRO A 65 -0.97 -2.70 7.82
CA PRO A 65 -1.22 -4.15 7.75
C PRO A 65 -2.42 -4.54 6.87
N ALA A 66 -3.53 -3.80 6.96
CA ALA A 66 -4.69 -4.04 6.10
C ALA A 66 -4.36 -3.79 4.62
N PHE A 67 -3.57 -2.77 4.29
CA PHE A 67 -3.04 -2.58 2.93
C PHE A 67 -2.22 -3.77 2.46
N PHE A 68 -1.32 -4.30 3.29
CA PHE A 68 -0.47 -5.43 2.91
C PHE A 68 -1.28 -6.69 2.62
N VAL A 69 -2.34 -6.98 3.39
CA VAL A 69 -3.28 -8.07 3.08
C VAL A 69 -3.98 -7.84 1.73
N ILE A 70 -4.51 -6.62 1.49
CA ILE A 70 -5.17 -6.29 0.22
C ILE A 70 -4.17 -6.35 -0.94
N SER A 71 -2.93 -5.91 -0.72
CA SER A 71 -1.86 -5.93 -1.72
C SER A 71 -1.47 -7.37 -2.05
N GLY A 72 -1.30 -8.26 -1.06
CA GLY A 72 -1.09 -9.70 -1.30
C GLY A 72 -2.13 -10.29 -2.25
N PHE A 73 -3.41 -10.01 -1.99
CA PHE A 73 -4.51 -10.43 -2.86
C PHE A 73 -4.40 -9.84 -4.28
N VAL A 74 -4.28 -8.52 -4.40
CA VAL A 74 -4.31 -7.83 -5.71
C VAL A 74 -3.07 -8.12 -6.55
N ILE A 75 -1.95 -8.44 -5.91
CA ILE A 75 -0.72 -8.86 -6.58
C ILE A 75 -0.89 -10.24 -7.18
N ALA A 76 -1.37 -11.21 -6.41
CA ALA A 76 -1.64 -12.55 -6.92
C ALA A 76 -2.68 -12.52 -8.06
N TYR A 77 -3.77 -11.77 -7.87
CA TYR A 77 -4.77 -11.51 -8.89
C TYR A 77 -4.17 -10.96 -10.18
N SER A 78 -3.25 -10.00 -10.06
CA SER A 78 -2.64 -9.38 -11.23
C SER A 78 -1.50 -10.17 -11.85
N ALA A 79 -0.87 -11.08 -11.11
CA ALA A 79 0.18 -11.95 -11.61
C ALA A 79 -0.39 -13.07 -12.50
N GLU A 80 -1.68 -13.40 -12.33
CA GLU A 80 -2.32 -14.48 -13.09
C GLU A 80 -2.18 -14.31 -14.61
N GLY A 81 -1.64 -15.36 -15.25
CA GLY A 81 -1.45 -15.43 -16.69
C GLY A 81 -0.39 -14.49 -17.28
N ARG A 82 0.30 -13.67 -16.47
CA ARG A 82 1.32 -12.73 -16.94
C ARG A 82 2.71 -13.34 -17.00
N SER A 83 3.54 -12.85 -17.93
CA SER A 83 4.99 -13.06 -17.85
C SER A 83 5.62 -12.17 -16.77
N ALA A 84 6.80 -12.55 -16.27
CA ALA A 84 7.52 -11.76 -15.26
C ALA A 84 7.74 -10.31 -15.72
N THR A 85 8.16 -10.10 -16.97
CA THR A 85 8.32 -8.77 -17.58
C THR A 85 7.00 -8.01 -17.65
N GLY A 86 5.90 -8.67 -18.04
CA GLY A 86 4.58 -8.03 -18.11
C GLY A 86 4.03 -7.65 -16.73
N PHE A 87 4.32 -8.45 -15.71
CA PHE A 87 3.98 -8.15 -14.33
C PHE A 87 4.81 -6.95 -13.80
N ALA A 88 6.14 -7.00 -13.94
CA ALA A 88 7.05 -5.94 -13.51
C ALA A 88 6.72 -4.58 -14.14
N ILE A 89 6.53 -4.54 -15.47
CA ILE A 89 6.17 -3.30 -16.18
C ILE A 89 4.86 -2.72 -15.65
N ALA A 90 3.85 -3.57 -15.44
CA ALA A 90 2.55 -3.09 -14.99
C ALA A 90 2.60 -2.54 -13.56
N ARG A 91 3.40 -3.15 -12.69
CA ARG A 91 3.58 -2.72 -11.31
C ARG A 91 4.41 -1.44 -11.21
N PHE A 92 5.53 -1.40 -11.92
CA PHE A 92 6.38 -0.21 -12.02
C PHE A 92 5.60 0.98 -12.56
N SER A 93 4.89 0.79 -13.68
CA SER A 93 4.10 1.87 -14.30
C SER A 93 2.95 2.35 -13.43
N ARG A 94 2.50 1.56 -12.44
CA ARG A 94 1.43 1.93 -11.51
C ARG A 94 1.95 2.77 -10.33
N ILE A 95 3.11 2.42 -9.77
CA ILE A 95 3.62 3.02 -8.54
C ILE A 95 4.59 4.18 -8.83
N TYR A 96 5.68 3.88 -9.54
CA TYR A 96 6.84 4.77 -9.60
C TYR A 96 6.54 6.19 -10.14
N PRO A 97 5.74 6.38 -11.21
CA PRO A 97 5.52 7.71 -11.77
C PRO A 97 4.73 8.63 -10.83
N THR A 98 3.70 8.08 -10.18
CA THR A 98 2.90 8.84 -9.21
C THR A 98 3.70 9.12 -7.94
N PHE A 99 4.50 8.15 -7.48
CA PHE A 99 5.45 8.34 -6.38
C PHE A 99 6.37 9.52 -6.65
N LEU A 100 7.03 9.55 -7.81
CA LEU A 100 7.97 10.61 -8.18
C LEU A 100 7.31 11.99 -8.14
N LEU A 101 6.08 12.09 -8.67
CA LEU A 101 5.32 13.33 -8.68
C LEU A 101 4.96 13.78 -7.26
N CYS A 102 4.41 12.89 -6.44
CA CYS A 102 4.00 13.22 -5.08
C CYS A 102 5.20 13.55 -4.19
N MET A 103 6.28 12.77 -4.27
CA MET A 103 7.53 13.02 -3.55
C MET A 103 8.15 14.36 -3.98
N THR A 104 8.05 14.74 -5.25
CA THR A 104 8.51 16.07 -5.71
C THR A 104 7.63 17.18 -5.18
N MET A 105 6.31 17.00 -5.11
CA MET A 105 5.40 17.95 -4.45
C MET A 105 5.71 18.10 -2.96
N THR A 106 6.00 16.99 -2.27
CA THR A 106 6.44 17.00 -0.87
C THR A 106 7.73 17.79 -0.72
N PHE A 107 8.74 17.50 -1.55
CA PHE A 107 10.01 18.24 -1.56
C PHE A 107 9.81 19.74 -1.75
N LEU A 108 9.02 20.16 -2.75
CA LEU A 108 8.75 21.58 -3.01
C LEU A 108 7.98 22.25 -1.88
N THR A 109 7.03 21.53 -1.26
CA THR A 109 6.27 22.05 -0.11
C THR A 109 7.19 22.28 1.08
N VAL A 110 8.02 21.30 1.44
CA VAL A 110 8.98 21.44 2.56
C VAL A 110 10.03 22.51 2.26
N LEU A 111 10.52 22.58 1.02
CA LEU A 111 11.50 23.58 0.61
C LEU A 111 10.99 25.02 0.75
N THR A 112 9.71 25.25 0.44
CA THR A 112 9.11 26.60 0.39
C THR A 112 8.39 27.00 1.68
N LEU A 113 7.76 26.04 2.36
CA LEU A 113 6.89 26.29 3.53
C LEU A 113 7.36 25.58 4.81
N GLY A 114 8.37 24.71 4.73
CA GLY A 114 8.80 23.87 5.84
C GLY A 114 9.58 24.60 6.93
N LYS A 115 10.37 25.62 6.58
CA LYS A 115 11.23 26.30 7.56
C LYS A 115 10.41 27.12 8.58
N PRO A 116 10.84 27.18 9.86
CA PRO A 116 12.06 26.58 10.41
C PRO A 116 11.94 25.09 10.80
N ASP A 117 10.72 24.57 10.91
CA ASP A 117 10.43 23.28 11.57
C ASP A 117 10.81 22.05 10.75
N PHE A 118 10.70 22.15 9.43
CA PHE A 118 11.06 21.09 8.49
C PHE A 118 12.10 21.59 7.50
N THR A 119 13.11 20.77 7.28
CA THR A 119 14.15 21.04 6.29
C THR A 119 14.25 19.88 5.31
N THR A 120 14.67 20.21 4.10
CA THR A 120 14.96 19.23 3.05
C THR A 120 16.13 19.71 2.21
N SER A 121 16.70 18.82 1.41
CA SER A 121 17.82 19.11 0.52
C SER A 121 17.64 18.43 -0.84
N ILE A 122 18.29 18.98 -1.85
CA ILE A 122 18.34 18.36 -3.19
C ILE A 122 18.96 16.96 -3.10
N GLY A 123 19.96 16.75 -2.23
CA GLY A 123 20.56 15.44 -1.98
C GLY A 123 19.55 14.41 -1.46
N GLN A 124 18.71 14.81 -0.51
CA GLN A 124 17.64 13.96 0.01
C GLN A 124 16.60 13.63 -1.09
N TRP A 125 16.23 14.62 -1.93
CA TRP A 125 15.32 14.39 -3.07
C TRP A 125 15.92 13.42 -4.09
N LEU A 126 17.19 13.60 -4.47
CA LEU A 126 17.91 12.70 -5.38
C LEU A 126 18.00 11.28 -4.82
N ALA A 127 18.29 11.12 -3.53
CA ALA A 127 18.35 9.81 -2.89
C ALA A 127 16.98 9.09 -2.90
N ASN A 128 15.89 9.83 -2.75
CA ASN A 128 14.53 9.29 -2.78
C ASN A 128 14.07 8.88 -4.19
N LEU A 129 14.78 9.25 -5.27
CA LEU A 129 14.52 8.70 -6.61
C LEU A 129 14.69 7.18 -6.68
N LEU A 130 15.56 6.61 -5.83
CA LEU A 130 15.73 5.16 -5.70
C LEU A 130 14.67 4.51 -4.81
N ILE A 131 13.83 5.29 -4.13
CA ILE A 131 12.85 4.87 -3.11
C ILE A 131 13.48 4.29 -1.84
N PHE A 132 14.57 3.53 -1.95
CA PHE A 132 15.37 3.02 -0.82
C PHE A 132 16.35 4.07 -0.27
N ALA A 133 15.91 5.33 -0.11
CA ALA A 133 16.78 6.43 0.33
C ALA A 133 17.60 6.15 1.61
N PRO A 134 17.06 5.43 2.63
CA PRO A 134 17.85 5.09 3.82
C PRO A 134 19.08 4.22 3.54
N ALA A 135 19.10 3.46 2.44
CA ALA A 135 20.30 2.72 2.02
C ALA A 135 21.45 3.65 1.59
N LEU A 136 21.14 4.91 1.25
CA LEU A 136 22.10 5.98 0.97
C LEU A 136 22.29 6.92 2.18
N HIS A 137 21.83 6.52 3.38
CA HIS A 137 21.86 7.32 4.60
C HIS A 137 21.05 8.64 4.54
N PHE A 138 20.08 8.73 3.63
CA PHE A 138 19.13 9.84 3.59
C PHE A 138 17.77 9.42 4.16
N PRO A 139 17.08 10.28 4.95
CA PRO A 139 15.72 10.01 5.36
C PRO A 139 14.77 10.02 4.16
N TYR A 140 13.64 9.33 4.31
CA TYR A 140 12.56 9.43 3.34
C TYR A 140 12.07 10.88 3.21
N MET A 141 11.60 11.24 2.02
CA MET A 141 11.02 12.58 1.80
C MET A 141 9.70 12.76 2.53
N ASP A 142 8.97 11.66 2.71
CA ASP A 142 7.84 11.54 3.62
C ASP A 142 8.04 10.22 4.38
N SER A 143 7.86 10.23 5.70
CA SER A 143 8.07 9.03 6.49
C SER A 143 7.16 7.88 6.04
N ALA A 144 5.95 8.15 5.55
CA ALA A 144 5.00 7.12 5.09
C ALA A 144 5.57 6.22 3.95
N TYR A 145 6.62 6.66 3.26
CA TYR A 145 7.20 5.95 2.12
C TYR A 145 7.89 4.63 2.49
N TRP A 146 8.21 4.37 3.75
CA TRP A 146 8.76 3.07 4.20
C TRP A 146 7.86 1.89 3.77
N SER A 147 6.54 2.07 3.83
CA SER A 147 5.57 1.03 3.44
C SER A 147 5.59 0.71 1.94
N LEU A 148 5.95 1.69 1.09
CA LEU A 148 6.07 1.48 -0.35
C LEU A 148 7.30 0.64 -0.70
N VAL A 149 8.37 0.80 0.09
CA VAL A 149 9.59 0.00 -0.04
C VAL A 149 9.23 -1.48 0.12
N ILE A 150 8.50 -1.82 1.18
CA ILE A 150 8.01 -3.18 1.44
C ILE A 150 7.17 -3.69 0.27
N GLU A 151 6.19 -2.91 -0.20
CA GLU A 151 5.33 -3.32 -1.31
C GLU A 151 6.12 -3.58 -2.59
N MET A 152 7.09 -2.73 -2.93
CA MET A 152 7.94 -2.93 -4.11
C MET A 152 8.92 -4.09 -3.96
N THR A 153 9.48 -4.32 -2.77
CA THR A 153 10.31 -5.51 -2.51
C THR A 153 9.49 -6.77 -2.74
N PHE A 154 8.23 -6.80 -2.27
CA PHE A 154 7.33 -7.91 -2.53
C PHE A 154 7.03 -8.07 -4.03
N TYR A 155 6.88 -6.97 -4.78
CA TYR A 155 6.73 -7.03 -6.24
C TYR A 155 7.96 -7.64 -6.91
N GLY A 156 9.16 -7.33 -6.42
CA GLY A 156 10.42 -7.93 -6.86
C GLY A 156 10.43 -9.44 -6.68
N TRP A 157 10.07 -9.92 -5.48
CA TRP A 157 9.97 -11.36 -5.19
C TRP A 157 8.95 -12.08 -6.05
N VAL A 158 7.74 -11.53 -6.19
CA VAL A 158 6.71 -12.14 -7.05
C VAL A 158 7.17 -12.16 -8.51
N THR A 159 7.82 -11.10 -9.00
CA THR A 159 8.42 -11.07 -10.35
C THR A 159 9.45 -12.19 -10.51
N LEU A 160 10.32 -12.39 -9.53
CA LEU A 160 11.32 -13.44 -9.53
C LEU A 160 10.68 -14.82 -9.52
N PHE A 161 9.67 -15.06 -8.69
CA PHE A 161 8.97 -16.35 -8.63
C PHE A 161 8.18 -16.66 -9.92
N ILE A 162 7.65 -15.65 -10.61
CA ILE A 162 7.07 -15.84 -11.94
C ILE A 162 8.19 -16.21 -12.95
N ALA A 163 9.33 -15.52 -12.89
CA ALA A 163 10.46 -15.76 -13.80
C ALA A 163 11.06 -17.17 -13.66
N THR A 164 11.12 -17.69 -12.43
CA THR A 164 11.59 -19.06 -12.14
C THR A 164 10.49 -20.12 -12.31
N GLY A 165 9.25 -19.72 -12.61
CA GLY A 165 8.11 -20.63 -12.80
C GLY A 165 7.54 -21.23 -11.51
N LEU A 166 8.02 -20.77 -10.35
CA LEU A 166 7.54 -21.16 -9.02
C LEU A 166 6.15 -20.57 -8.73
N PHE A 167 5.85 -19.36 -9.19
CA PHE A 167 4.53 -18.75 -9.04
C PHE A 167 3.66 -18.98 -10.30
N PRO A 168 2.39 -19.42 -10.16
CA PRO A 168 1.68 -19.77 -8.92
C PRO A 168 1.84 -21.24 -8.49
N ARG A 169 2.62 -22.07 -9.22
CA ARG A 169 2.67 -23.54 -9.06
C ARG A 169 3.05 -24.05 -7.67
N ARG A 170 3.89 -23.31 -6.94
CA ARG A 170 4.47 -23.68 -5.64
C ARG A 170 4.05 -22.71 -4.54
N ILE A 171 2.90 -22.06 -4.68
CA ILE A 171 2.45 -21.00 -3.76
C ILE A 171 2.41 -21.48 -2.30
N ASP A 172 1.94 -22.70 -2.04
CA ASP A 172 1.91 -23.28 -0.68
C ASP A 172 3.31 -23.39 -0.08
N ALA A 173 4.28 -23.88 -0.86
CA ALA A 173 5.66 -24.03 -0.40
C ALA A 173 6.35 -22.67 -0.20
N ILE A 174 6.08 -21.71 -1.09
CA ILE A 174 6.56 -20.33 -0.95
C ILE A 174 6.02 -19.72 0.34
N VAL A 175 4.71 -19.80 0.57
CA VAL A 175 4.08 -19.22 1.77
C VAL A 175 4.57 -19.92 3.03
N LEU A 176 4.54 -21.25 3.08
CA LEU A 176 5.01 -21.99 4.26
C LEU A 176 6.48 -21.72 4.56
N GLY A 177 7.36 -21.78 3.55
CA GLY A 177 8.77 -21.46 3.72
C GLY A 177 9.00 -20.02 4.18
N TRP A 178 8.23 -19.07 3.66
CA TRP A 178 8.32 -17.67 4.05
C TRP A 178 7.84 -17.43 5.48
N LEU A 179 6.73 -18.04 5.90
CA LEU A 179 6.23 -17.97 7.28
C LEU A 179 7.22 -18.63 8.25
N CYS A 180 7.82 -19.77 7.88
CA CYS A 180 8.88 -20.38 8.69
C CYS A 180 10.10 -19.47 8.82
N LEU A 181 10.55 -18.85 7.73
CA LEU A 181 11.68 -17.92 7.75
C LEU A 181 11.39 -16.67 8.59
N SER A 182 10.19 -16.12 8.46
CA SER A 182 9.71 -14.98 9.24
C SER A 182 9.70 -15.30 10.74
N MET A 183 9.06 -16.42 11.13
CA MET A 183 9.03 -16.83 12.54
C MET A 183 10.40 -17.19 13.10
N ALA A 184 11.27 -17.82 12.30
CA ALA A 184 12.64 -18.09 12.72
C ALA A 184 13.44 -16.79 12.95
N ASN A 185 13.24 -15.78 12.09
CA ASN A 185 13.86 -14.49 12.29
C ASN A 185 13.39 -13.82 13.59
N GLU A 186 12.07 -13.68 13.78
CA GLU A 186 11.52 -12.99 14.95
C GLU A 186 11.80 -13.69 16.28
N LEU A 187 11.85 -15.03 16.31
CA LEU A 187 12.03 -15.76 17.57
C LEU A 187 13.48 -16.09 17.91
N THR A 188 14.40 -16.06 16.93
CA THR A 188 15.77 -16.57 17.14
C THR A 188 16.89 -15.75 16.53
N ILE A 189 16.75 -15.28 15.27
CA ILE A 189 17.88 -14.72 14.52
C ILE A 189 18.01 -13.20 14.74
N ASP A 190 16.90 -12.46 14.77
CA ASP A 190 16.85 -11.00 14.93
C ASP A 190 17.77 -10.25 13.93
N ALA A 191 17.78 -10.70 12.67
CA ALA A 191 18.64 -10.12 11.64
C ALA A 191 17.90 -9.09 10.79
N ARG A 192 18.28 -7.81 10.93
CA ARG A 192 17.72 -6.68 10.17
C ARG A 192 17.74 -6.84 8.65
N PHE A 193 18.70 -7.56 8.09
CA PHE A 193 18.71 -7.87 6.66
C PHE A 193 17.55 -8.79 6.26
N MET A 194 17.16 -9.74 7.12
CA MET A 194 16.05 -10.65 6.87
C MET A 194 14.72 -9.90 6.91
N GLU A 195 14.55 -8.99 7.87
CA GLU A 195 13.40 -8.07 7.95
C GLU A 195 13.23 -7.28 6.64
N ASN A 196 14.30 -6.64 6.16
CA ASN A 196 14.18 -5.72 5.02
C ASN A 196 14.10 -6.43 3.65
N ILE A 197 14.84 -7.53 3.46
CA ILE A 197 14.88 -8.21 2.16
C ILE A 197 13.79 -9.25 2.03
N PHE A 198 13.56 -10.06 3.08
CA PHE A 198 12.52 -11.08 3.05
C PHE A 198 11.20 -10.59 3.63
N LEU A 199 11.11 -9.33 4.10
CA LEU A 199 9.89 -8.77 4.67
C LEU A 199 9.38 -9.64 5.84
N ALA A 200 10.32 -10.06 6.69
CA ALA A 200 10.05 -11.03 7.75
C ALA A 200 8.90 -10.56 8.65
N ASP A 201 8.87 -9.29 9.00
CA ASP A 201 7.88 -8.68 9.91
C ASP A 201 6.51 -8.45 9.23
N ASP A 202 6.44 -8.55 7.90
CA ASP A 202 5.21 -8.32 7.13
C ASP A 202 4.69 -9.58 6.42
N ALA A 203 5.42 -10.69 6.52
CA ALA A 203 5.16 -11.92 5.79
C ALA A 203 3.73 -12.44 5.98
N GLY A 204 3.25 -12.43 7.23
CA GLY A 204 1.90 -12.87 7.58
C GLY A 204 0.79 -12.12 6.82
N TYR A 205 0.93 -10.81 6.66
CA TYR A 205 -0.07 -9.97 5.98
C TYR A 205 -0.18 -10.31 4.49
N PHE A 206 0.95 -10.32 3.79
CA PHE A 206 0.97 -10.64 2.36
C PHE A 206 0.58 -12.09 2.10
N ALA A 207 1.06 -13.04 2.91
CA ALA A 207 0.69 -14.45 2.83
C ALA A 207 -0.82 -14.66 3.00
N THR A 208 -1.44 -13.97 3.95
CA THR A 208 -2.89 -13.99 4.13
C THR A 208 -3.60 -13.52 2.86
N GLY A 209 -3.16 -12.41 2.27
CA GLY A 209 -3.69 -11.90 1.00
C GLY A 209 -3.56 -12.89 -0.16
N LEU A 210 -2.41 -13.56 -0.28
CA LEU A 210 -2.17 -14.61 -1.28
C LEU A 210 -3.17 -15.78 -1.12
N MET A 211 -3.40 -16.23 0.12
CA MET A 211 -4.32 -17.35 0.39
C MET A 211 -5.79 -16.98 0.17
N ILE A 212 -6.19 -15.75 0.52
CA ILE A 212 -7.53 -15.22 0.19
C ILE A 212 -7.72 -15.24 -1.34
N TYR A 213 -6.70 -14.91 -2.12
CA TYR A 213 -6.78 -14.96 -3.58
C TYR A 213 -6.94 -16.39 -4.13
N GLU A 214 -6.21 -17.36 -3.59
CA GLU A 214 -6.36 -18.76 -3.99
C GLU A 214 -7.79 -19.28 -3.74
N ILE A 215 -8.41 -18.88 -2.63
CA ILE A 215 -9.83 -19.21 -2.37
C ILE A 215 -10.75 -18.46 -3.34
N TYR A 216 -10.46 -17.19 -3.64
CA TYR A 216 -11.24 -16.38 -4.57
C TYR A 216 -11.27 -16.97 -5.98
N ARG A 217 -10.14 -17.46 -6.50
CA ARG A 217 -10.06 -18.10 -7.83
C ARG A 217 -10.64 -19.53 -7.87
N GLY A 218 -11.10 -20.06 -6.74
CA GLY A 218 -11.90 -21.28 -6.68
C GLY A 218 -11.29 -22.45 -5.91
N ARG A 219 -10.10 -22.31 -5.31
CA ARG A 219 -9.47 -23.37 -4.50
C ARG A 219 -10.23 -23.56 -3.18
N ARG A 220 -10.48 -24.82 -2.77
CA ARG A 220 -11.34 -25.17 -1.61
C ARG A 220 -10.85 -26.37 -0.79
N ASP A 221 -9.62 -26.82 -0.95
CA ASP A 221 -9.06 -27.92 -0.16
C ASP A 221 -8.69 -27.50 1.28
N LEU A 222 -8.54 -28.47 2.18
CA LEU A 222 -8.20 -28.23 3.58
C LEU A 222 -6.85 -27.47 3.72
N MET A 223 -5.88 -27.74 2.85
CA MET A 223 -4.56 -27.14 2.91
C MET A 223 -4.64 -25.61 2.76
N VAL A 224 -5.40 -25.07 1.80
CA VAL A 224 -5.52 -23.61 1.65
C VAL A 224 -6.14 -22.94 2.87
N TYR A 225 -7.11 -23.58 3.54
CA TYR A 225 -7.70 -23.05 4.78
C TYR A 225 -6.73 -23.13 5.96
N CYS A 226 -5.95 -24.21 6.08
CA CYS A 226 -4.89 -24.33 7.08
C CYS A 226 -3.81 -23.28 6.90
N ILE A 227 -3.32 -23.07 5.67
CA ILE A 227 -2.30 -22.05 5.38
C ILE A 227 -2.89 -20.65 5.60
N LEU A 228 -4.14 -20.39 5.22
CA LEU A 228 -4.81 -19.13 5.53
C LEU A 228 -4.85 -18.89 7.04
N GLY A 229 -5.31 -19.87 7.83
CA GLY A 229 -5.37 -19.76 9.29
C GLY A 229 -4.00 -19.51 9.91
N LEU A 230 -2.96 -20.24 9.45
CA LEU A 230 -1.59 -20.04 9.89
C LEU A 230 -1.08 -18.64 9.54
N SER A 231 -1.24 -18.20 8.29
CA SER A 231 -0.79 -16.89 7.82
C SER A 231 -1.50 -15.73 8.55
N ALA A 232 -2.79 -15.89 8.86
CA ALA A 232 -3.55 -14.93 9.65
C ALA A 232 -3.08 -14.90 11.12
N GLY A 233 -2.74 -16.07 11.69
CA GLY A 233 -2.13 -16.16 13.02
C GLY A 233 -0.79 -15.44 13.08
N VAL A 234 0.08 -15.65 12.09
CA VAL A 234 1.37 -14.95 11.98
C VAL A 234 1.18 -13.45 11.77
N ALA A 235 0.20 -13.04 10.95
CA ALA A 235 -0.14 -11.62 10.77
C ALA A 235 -0.55 -10.93 12.09
N ILE A 236 -1.37 -11.60 12.90
CA ILE A 236 -1.78 -11.11 14.22
C ILE A 236 -0.57 -11.07 15.16
N PHE A 237 0.30 -12.08 15.12
CA PHE A 237 1.54 -12.12 15.89
C PHE A 237 2.43 -10.92 15.56
N HIS A 238 2.72 -10.64 14.28
CA HIS A 238 3.49 -9.45 13.87
C HIS A 238 2.82 -8.15 14.32
N ALA A 239 1.48 -8.06 14.23
CA ALA A 239 0.76 -6.86 14.64
C ALA A 239 0.95 -6.58 16.14
N VAL A 240 0.88 -7.62 16.96
CA VAL A 240 1.10 -7.52 18.41
C VAL A 240 2.57 -7.33 18.75
N HIS A 241 3.50 -7.98 18.04
CA HIS A 241 4.93 -7.86 18.28
C HIS A 241 5.45 -6.46 17.96
N SER A 242 4.92 -5.83 16.89
CA SER A 242 5.22 -4.43 16.54
C SER A 242 4.92 -3.43 17.67
N LEU A 243 4.07 -3.81 18.64
CA LEU A 243 3.78 -2.96 19.80
C LEU A 243 5.00 -2.72 20.68
N ALA A 244 5.96 -3.64 20.76
CA ALA A 244 7.18 -3.42 21.54
C ALA A 244 7.97 -2.21 21.01
N TRP A 245 8.06 -2.09 19.67
CA TRP A 245 8.67 -0.92 19.04
C TRP A 245 7.82 0.34 19.25
N LEU A 246 6.49 0.26 19.12
CA LEU A 246 5.60 1.40 19.36
C LEU A 246 5.63 1.88 20.82
N HIS A 247 5.65 0.99 21.81
CA HIS A 247 5.74 1.34 23.23
C HIS A 247 7.03 2.10 23.53
N SER A 248 8.16 1.64 22.99
CA SER A 248 9.48 2.27 23.20
C SER A 248 9.62 3.64 22.53
N HIS A 249 8.90 3.89 21.42
CA HIS A 249 9.03 5.14 20.65
C HIS A 249 7.90 6.15 20.87
N SER A 250 6.77 5.75 21.47
CA SER A 250 5.62 6.64 21.70
C SER A 250 5.37 6.99 23.17
N GLY A 251 5.98 6.27 24.11
CA GLY A 251 5.69 6.43 25.55
C GLY A 251 4.24 6.12 25.94
N THR A 252 3.43 5.59 25.02
CA THR A 252 2.01 5.26 25.23
C THR A 252 1.81 3.76 25.26
N THR A 253 0.95 3.26 26.15
CA THR A 253 0.62 1.83 26.25
C THR A 253 -0.50 1.44 25.27
N PHE A 254 -0.17 0.62 24.28
CA PHE A 254 -1.13 -0.05 23.40
C PHE A 254 -1.67 -1.32 24.04
N VAL A 255 -2.95 -1.63 23.77
CA VAL A 255 -3.62 -2.82 24.28
C VAL A 255 -3.58 -3.94 23.23
N SER A 256 -2.81 -5.00 23.50
CA SER A 256 -2.52 -6.07 22.53
C SER A 256 -3.76 -6.79 22.00
N TRP A 257 -4.77 -7.05 22.83
CA TRP A 257 -5.98 -7.73 22.37
C TRP A 257 -6.82 -6.86 21.42
N ILE A 258 -6.80 -5.53 21.57
CA ILE A 258 -7.48 -4.60 20.65
C ILE A 258 -6.80 -4.66 19.29
N VAL A 259 -5.47 -4.66 19.28
CA VAL A 259 -4.65 -4.75 18.06
C VAL A 259 -4.91 -6.07 17.33
N ALA A 260 -4.91 -7.19 18.04
CA ALA A 260 -5.25 -8.49 17.50
C ALA A 260 -6.69 -8.53 16.95
N ALA A 261 -7.66 -7.96 17.67
CA ALA A 261 -9.06 -7.91 17.25
C ALA A 261 -9.27 -7.05 15.99
N ILE A 262 -8.63 -5.88 15.89
CA ILE A 262 -8.69 -5.02 14.70
C ILE A 262 -8.04 -5.73 13.50
N CYS A 263 -6.88 -6.37 13.70
CA CYS A 263 -6.19 -7.12 12.64
C CYS A 263 -7.06 -8.28 12.13
N LEU A 264 -7.61 -9.11 13.03
CA LEU A 264 -8.50 -10.22 12.68
C LEU A 264 -9.76 -9.72 11.97
N THR A 265 -10.41 -8.67 12.49
CA THR A 265 -11.60 -8.07 11.89
C THR A 265 -11.31 -7.53 10.50
N SER A 266 -10.13 -6.92 10.30
CA SER A 266 -9.70 -6.42 8.98
C SER A 266 -9.52 -7.58 7.99
N ILE A 267 -8.86 -8.66 8.40
CA ILE A 267 -8.69 -9.87 7.57
C ILE A 267 -10.05 -10.47 7.19
N ILE A 268 -10.97 -10.60 8.15
CA ILE A 268 -12.33 -11.11 7.91
C ILE A 268 -13.08 -10.18 6.95
N ALA A 269 -13.04 -8.86 7.16
CA ALA A 269 -13.68 -7.88 6.29
C ALA A 269 -13.14 -7.95 4.86
N ILE A 270 -11.82 -8.08 4.68
CA ILE A 270 -11.18 -8.25 3.37
C ILE A 270 -11.64 -9.56 2.72
N PHE A 271 -11.63 -10.67 3.45
CA PHE A 271 -12.10 -11.96 2.95
C PHE A 271 -13.55 -11.88 2.48
N LEU A 272 -14.45 -11.35 3.31
CA LEU A 272 -15.87 -11.17 2.97
C LEU A 272 -16.07 -10.23 1.78
N ALA A 273 -15.29 -9.15 1.69
CA ALA A 273 -15.32 -8.21 0.57
C ALA A 273 -15.04 -8.89 -0.79
N THR A 274 -14.18 -9.92 -0.83
CA THR A 274 -13.94 -10.69 -2.07
C THR A 274 -15.15 -11.52 -2.51
N ARG A 275 -16.13 -11.75 -1.63
CA ARG A 275 -17.35 -12.53 -1.90
C ARG A 275 -18.52 -11.66 -2.36
N ILE A 276 -18.40 -10.34 -2.29
CA ILE A 276 -19.45 -9.41 -2.68
C ILE A 276 -19.52 -9.32 -4.22
N LYS A 277 -20.55 -9.95 -4.81
CA LYS A 277 -20.77 -9.93 -6.27
C LYS A 277 -21.39 -8.63 -6.77
N ARG A 278 -22.24 -7.99 -5.97
CA ARG A 278 -22.92 -6.73 -6.29
C ARG A 278 -22.61 -5.73 -5.18
N PHE A 279 -21.83 -4.72 -5.52
CA PHE A 279 -21.48 -3.66 -4.59
C PHE A 279 -22.49 -2.49 -4.74
N PRO A 280 -22.97 -1.89 -3.63
CA PRO A 280 -24.06 -0.91 -3.70
C PRO A 280 -23.65 0.44 -4.30
N LEU A 281 -22.35 0.75 -4.37
CA LEU A 281 -21.87 1.99 -4.98
C LEU A 281 -21.76 1.87 -6.51
N PRO A 282 -22.00 2.97 -7.25
CA PRO A 282 -21.77 3.00 -8.69
C PRO A 282 -20.31 2.67 -9.05
N PRO A 283 -20.06 1.93 -10.14
CA PRO A 283 -18.70 1.62 -10.59
C PRO A 283 -17.82 2.85 -10.80
N THR A 284 -18.41 3.97 -11.24
CA THR A 284 -17.71 5.24 -11.42
C THR A 284 -17.16 5.78 -10.10
N VAL A 285 -17.96 5.74 -9.03
CA VAL A 285 -17.56 6.16 -7.68
C VAL A 285 -16.45 5.26 -7.15
N THR A 286 -16.61 3.94 -7.27
CA THR A 286 -15.57 3.01 -6.78
C THR A 286 -14.27 3.19 -7.55
N VAL A 287 -14.32 3.48 -8.87
CA VAL A 287 -13.14 3.82 -9.69
C VAL A 287 -12.44 5.08 -9.19
N VAL A 288 -13.19 6.11 -8.82
CA VAL A 288 -12.61 7.31 -8.20
C VAL A 288 -11.96 6.97 -6.87
N ILE A 289 -12.68 6.26 -5.99
CA ILE A 289 -12.19 5.86 -4.66
C ILE A 289 -10.83 5.15 -4.76
N GLY A 290 -10.76 4.03 -5.49
CA GLY A 290 -9.50 3.28 -5.63
C GLY A 290 -8.42 4.04 -6.41
N GLY A 291 -8.83 5.03 -7.21
CA GLY A 291 -7.96 5.91 -7.93
C GLY A 291 -7.21 6.90 -7.05
N ILE A 292 -7.94 7.57 -6.16
CA ILE A 292 -7.39 8.63 -5.30
C ILE A 292 -6.62 8.06 -4.09
N THR A 293 -6.89 6.82 -3.68
CA THR A 293 -6.27 6.19 -2.50
C THR A 293 -4.75 6.33 -2.51
N TYR A 294 -4.11 6.08 -3.66
CA TYR A 294 -2.65 6.05 -3.72
C TYR A 294 -2.03 7.46 -3.62
N PRO A 295 -2.39 8.45 -4.45
CA PRO A 295 -1.94 9.83 -4.25
C PRO A 295 -2.29 10.39 -2.86
N LEU A 296 -3.48 10.06 -2.34
CA LEU A 296 -3.90 10.50 -1.00
C LEU A 296 -2.93 9.99 0.06
N TYR A 297 -2.59 8.70 0.02
CA TYR A 297 -1.60 8.12 0.92
C TYR A 297 -0.21 8.77 0.77
N LEU A 298 0.21 9.13 -0.45
CA LEU A 298 1.53 9.71 -0.67
C LEU A 298 1.68 11.17 -0.22
N LEU A 299 0.57 11.91 -0.15
CA LEU A 299 0.56 13.35 0.11
C LEU A 299 0.06 13.71 1.52
N HIS A 300 -0.60 12.78 2.23
CA HIS A 300 -1.31 13.14 3.47
C HIS A 300 -0.41 13.58 4.62
N GLN A 301 0.82 13.04 4.73
CA GLN A 301 1.62 13.18 5.94
C GLN A 301 2.50 14.43 5.90
N GLN A 302 3.64 14.41 5.20
CA GLN A 302 4.64 15.47 5.33
C GLN A 302 4.17 16.83 4.78
N ILE A 303 3.44 16.84 3.66
CA ILE A 303 2.80 18.06 3.14
C ILE A 303 1.82 18.59 4.16
N GLY A 304 0.93 17.75 4.66
CA GLY A 304 -0.11 18.20 5.56
C GLY A 304 0.40 18.60 6.94
N TYR A 305 1.46 17.97 7.45
CA TYR A 305 2.21 18.42 8.63
C TYR A 305 2.86 19.79 8.40
N THR A 306 3.52 19.98 7.26
CA THR A 306 4.12 21.27 6.88
C THR A 306 3.06 22.37 6.83
N LEU A 307 1.91 22.11 6.19
CA LEU A 307 0.81 23.06 6.12
C LEU A 307 0.19 23.32 7.50
N PHE A 308 -0.01 22.30 8.32
CA PHE A 308 -0.59 22.45 9.66
C PHE A 308 0.27 23.36 10.55
N VAL A 309 1.58 23.10 10.60
CA VAL A 309 2.53 23.92 11.37
C VAL A 309 2.61 25.32 10.79
N ARG A 310 2.73 25.46 9.46
CA ARG A 310 2.89 26.77 8.81
C ARG A 310 1.67 27.68 8.92
N LEU A 311 0.47 27.09 8.84
CA LEU A 311 -0.80 27.83 8.93
C LEU A 311 -1.18 28.12 10.38
N ALA A 312 -0.72 27.30 11.34
CA ALA A 312 -1.01 27.40 12.77
C ALA A 312 -2.49 27.73 13.04
N PRO A 313 -3.43 26.87 12.59
CA PRO A 313 -4.85 27.18 12.62
C PRO A 313 -5.35 27.37 14.05
N ALA A 314 -6.14 28.43 14.28
CA ALA A 314 -6.71 28.72 15.59
C ALA A 314 -7.62 27.58 16.11
N ASN A 315 -8.29 26.88 15.20
CA ASN A 315 -9.00 25.64 15.48
C ASN A 315 -8.32 24.49 14.72
N ALA A 316 -7.67 23.60 15.47
CA ALA A 316 -6.88 22.52 14.89
C ALA A 316 -7.74 21.51 14.11
N GLU A 317 -8.95 21.19 14.58
CA GLU A 317 -9.87 20.25 13.91
C GLU A 317 -10.27 20.76 12.52
N LEU A 318 -10.70 22.03 12.43
CA LEU A 318 -11.05 22.66 11.17
C LEU A 318 -9.84 22.78 10.24
N GLY A 319 -8.66 23.08 10.80
CA GLY A 319 -7.41 23.15 10.04
C GLY A 319 -7.03 21.79 9.43
N VAL A 320 -7.07 20.71 10.22
CA VAL A 320 -6.82 19.35 9.74
C VAL A 320 -7.85 18.93 8.71
N MET A 321 -9.14 19.21 8.94
CA MET A 321 -10.19 18.93 7.97
C MET A 321 -9.94 19.65 6.64
N ALA A 322 -9.60 20.93 6.67
CA ALA A 322 -9.27 21.70 5.47
C ALA A 322 -8.04 21.13 4.74
N ILE A 323 -7.00 20.73 5.47
CA ILE A 323 -5.80 20.09 4.90
C ILE A 323 -6.15 18.75 4.25
N ILE A 324 -6.90 17.88 4.93
CA ILE A 324 -7.30 16.57 4.37
C ILE A 324 -8.16 16.76 3.12
N LEU A 325 -9.10 17.71 3.12
CA LEU A 325 -9.91 18.03 1.95
C LEU A 325 -9.06 18.59 0.80
N GLY A 326 -8.10 19.47 1.10
CA GLY A 326 -7.17 20.02 0.12
C GLY A 326 -6.27 18.95 -0.50
N VAL A 327 -5.69 18.07 0.33
CA VAL A 327 -4.89 16.93 -0.13
C VAL A 327 -5.75 15.93 -0.91
N GLY A 328 -7.00 15.70 -0.49
CA GLY A 328 -7.96 14.86 -1.22
C GLY A 328 -8.30 15.42 -2.60
N LEU A 329 -8.51 16.73 -2.70
CA LEU A 329 -8.72 17.41 -3.98
C LEU A 329 -7.47 17.32 -4.88
N ALA A 330 -6.28 17.59 -4.33
CA ALA A 330 -5.02 17.44 -5.04
C ALA A 330 -4.84 16.00 -5.57
N SER A 331 -5.15 15.01 -4.73
CA SER A 331 -5.10 13.58 -5.08
C SER A 331 -6.05 13.23 -6.22
N TRP A 332 -7.26 13.79 -6.21
CA TRP A 332 -8.23 13.62 -7.29
C TRP A 332 -7.74 14.24 -8.61
N ILE A 333 -7.19 15.47 -8.56
CA ILE A 333 -6.61 16.15 -9.72
C ILE A 333 -5.45 15.33 -10.31
N LEU A 334 -4.49 14.93 -9.46
CA LEU A 334 -3.35 14.13 -9.87
C LEU A 334 -3.79 12.84 -10.52
N TRP A 335 -4.68 12.09 -9.87
CA TRP A 335 -5.19 10.84 -10.39
C TRP A 335 -5.88 11.01 -11.76
N ARG A 336 -6.76 12.02 -11.87
CA ARG A 336 -7.62 12.21 -13.04
C ARG A 336 -6.86 12.69 -14.26
N TYR A 337 -5.95 13.64 -14.07
CA TYR A 337 -5.33 14.40 -15.16
C TYR A 337 -3.86 14.07 -15.40
N VAL A 338 -3.12 13.57 -14.40
CA VAL A 338 -1.67 13.33 -14.53
C VAL A 338 -1.35 11.84 -14.49
N GLU A 339 -1.80 11.13 -13.47
CA GLU A 339 -1.48 9.73 -13.23
C GLU A 339 -1.94 8.84 -14.38
N ARG A 340 -3.25 8.85 -14.70
CA ARG A 340 -3.81 8.00 -15.75
C ARG A 340 -3.08 8.07 -17.10
N PRO A 341 -2.84 9.27 -17.69
CA PRO A 341 -2.10 9.36 -18.94
C PRO A 341 -0.64 8.94 -18.78
N LEU A 342 0.01 9.32 -17.67
CA LEU A 342 1.41 8.99 -17.41
C LEU A 342 1.64 7.48 -17.26
N GLN A 343 0.79 6.79 -16.50
CA GLN A 343 0.85 5.33 -16.32
C GLN A 343 0.69 4.62 -17.66
N SER A 344 -0.24 5.06 -18.51
CA SER A 344 -0.45 4.47 -19.83
C SER A 344 0.74 4.72 -20.76
N ALA A 345 1.28 5.94 -20.79
CA ALA A 345 2.41 6.29 -21.63
C ALA A 345 3.67 5.51 -21.26
N ILE A 346 4.00 5.42 -19.95
CA ILE A 346 5.16 4.69 -19.46
C ILE A 346 5.02 3.19 -19.72
N ARG A 347 3.83 2.62 -19.44
CA ARG A 347 3.56 1.21 -19.74
C ARG A 347 3.78 0.90 -21.22
N ASN A 348 3.22 1.70 -22.12
CA ASN A 348 3.35 1.48 -23.57
C ASN A 348 4.82 1.58 -24.03
N ARG A 349 5.58 2.56 -23.51
CA ARG A 349 7.02 2.69 -23.81
C ARG A 349 7.84 1.50 -23.33
N LEU A 350 7.65 1.08 -22.07
CA LEU A 350 8.36 -0.05 -21.49
C LEU A 350 8.00 -1.37 -22.19
N THR A 351 6.73 -1.56 -22.53
CA THR A 351 6.28 -2.72 -23.31
C THR A 351 6.93 -2.75 -24.71
N GLY A 352 6.99 -1.61 -25.40
CA GLY A 352 7.66 -1.51 -26.69
C GLY A 352 9.16 -1.81 -26.60
N TRP A 353 9.82 -1.31 -25.56
CA TRP A 353 11.25 -1.57 -25.33
C TRP A 353 11.52 -3.06 -25.01
N ALA A 354 10.70 -3.67 -24.16
CA ALA A 354 10.81 -5.08 -23.83
C ALA A 354 10.60 -5.99 -25.07
N ALA A 355 9.65 -5.64 -25.95
CA ALA A 355 9.45 -6.35 -27.21
C ALA A 355 10.68 -6.27 -28.13
N ARG A 356 11.33 -5.10 -28.23
CA ARG A 356 12.58 -4.93 -29.00
C ARG A 356 13.75 -5.75 -28.45
N LEU A 357 13.77 -6.01 -27.14
CA LEU A 357 14.77 -6.84 -26.48
C LEU A 357 14.46 -8.35 -26.51
N GLY A 358 13.47 -8.78 -27.32
CA GLY A 358 13.09 -10.19 -27.43
C GLY A 358 12.35 -10.74 -26.19
N ARG A 359 11.86 -9.87 -25.31
CA ARG A 359 11.08 -10.23 -24.11
C ARG A 359 9.67 -9.63 -24.19
N PRO A 360 8.85 -10.00 -25.19
CA PRO A 360 7.51 -9.45 -25.31
C PRO A 360 6.69 -9.77 -24.05
N PRO A 361 6.09 -8.76 -23.38
CA PRO A 361 5.28 -9.02 -22.21
C PRO A 361 4.00 -9.75 -22.63
N LYS A 362 3.71 -10.89 -21.99
CA LYS A 362 2.42 -11.57 -22.15
C LYS A 362 1.40 -10.86 -21.25
N PRO A 363 0.32 -10.27 -21.80
CA PRO A 363 -0.72 -9.65 -20.99
C PRO A 363 -1.43 -10.69 -20.12
N ALA A 364 -2.07 -10.24 -19.04
CA ALA A 364 -2.90 -11.13 -18.23
C ALA A 364 -3.99 -11.75 -19.08
N ILE A 365 -4.27 -13.04 -18.83
CA ILE A 365 -5.47 -13.67 -19.37
C ILE A 365 -6.64 -13.02 -18.63
N VAL A 366 -7.53 -12.34 -19.35
CA VAL A 366 -8.81 -11.92 -18.77
C VAL A 366 -9.59 -13.21 -18.54
N ALA A 367 -9.57 -13.71 -17.31
CA ALA A 367 -10.40 -14.84 -16.93
C ALA A 367 -11.87 -14.44 -17.12
N HIS A 368 -12.49 -14.96 -18.17
CA HIS A 368 -13.94 -14.98 -18.27
C HIS A 368 -14.44 -15.94 -17.19
N PHE A 369 -14.78 -15.41 -16.01
CA PHE A 369 -15.60 -16.16 -15.07
C PHE A 369 -17.00 -16.27 -15.70
N ASN A 370 -17.28 -17.41 -16.32
CA ASN A 370 -18.63 -17.76 -16.75
C ASN A 370 -19.52 -17.88 -15.49
N PRO A 371 -20.80 -17.43 -15.58
CA PRO A 371 -21.66 -17.16 -14.43
C PRO A 371 -21.93 -18.36 -13.51
#